data_AF-A0A2V6JK51-F1
#
_entry.id   AF-A0A2V6JK51-F1
#
_cell.length_a   1.000
_cell.length_b   1.000
_cell.length_c   1.000
_cell.angle_alpha   90.00
_cell.angle_beta   90.00
_cell.angle_gamma   90.00
#
_symmetry.space_group_name_H-M   'P 1'
#
loop_
_entity.id
_entity.type
_entity.pdbx_description
1 polymer ?
#
loop_
_entity_poly.entity_id
_entity_poly.type
_entity_poly.pdbx_seq_one_letter_code
_entity_poly.pdbx_strand_id
1 'polypeptide(L)'
;MRREFYIRTSGLVCALLGLAVAGGIRLSGQTAPPEAERFEAGAGVHRAHAQPESLFQLPNTNELSPQPEPVSPPPPTRSSFMATWEPASGAKGYLLDVSTNSAFDSYVDGYHNLDVGDATGRVVTGLNRGTTYYYRVRAYDVTGVAGYAETLATTTEPTTGLTIHATFDSSIANNPNSAAIQAMISRAISFHESLFTDPITIQIRFRYSTTTPDGMTLPMGTLAQTDFVVYQIPWGSYISALRADATSSNDTQANASLPSTALSPNVQPASAAGRAVGLNTRPAMFADGSVGQGGPYDAIVTLNSAAPYQFSRPPAAGNFDAQRSTEHEVDEAIGLGSRLGGNGSDVRPQDLFSWSSPGHRSISSSGTRYFSINGGVTNIVNFNQDSHGDFGDWLSGACPQTHPYVQNAFGCAGQDSDISATSPEGINLDVIGYDLTQATNLSNISTRSFVQTGEHVMIGGFIVQGSGPKRVIIRAIGPELTQFGIPDALANPTL
;
A
#
# COMPACT_ATOMS: atom_id res chain seq x y z
N MET A 1 20.36 -50.56 44.93
CA MET A 1 19.34 -50.15 45.92
C MET A 1 18.25 -49.39 45.15
N ARG A 2 17.00 -49.84 45.28
CA ARG A 2 15.82 -49.41 44.49
C ARG A 2 15.54 -47.90 44.61
N ARG A 3 15.10 -47.24 43.53
CA ARG A 3 13.67 -47.02 43.19
C ARG A 3 13.54 -46.15 41.93
N GLU A 4 12.76 -46.66 40.98
CA GLU A 4 12.15 -45.96 39.86
C GLU A 4 11.02 -45.03 40.32
N PHE A 5 10.71 -44.00 39.53
CA PHE A 5 9.35 -43.51 39.33
C PHE A 5 9.17 -43.10 37.86
N TYR A 6 8.27 -43.80 37.18
CA TYR A 6 7.74 -43.51 35.84
C TYR A 6 6.34 -42.94 36.04
N ILE A 7 6.00 -41.81 35.43
CA ILE A 7 4.60 -41.41 35.23
C ILE A 7 4.41 -41.06 33.76
N ARG A 8 3.55 -41.84 33.11
CA ARG A 8 2.94 -41.59 31.80
C ARG A 8 1.86 -40.53 31.94
N THR A 9 1.73 -39.64 30.97
CA THR A 9 0.47 -38.96 30.66
C THR A 9 0.17 -39.10 29.18
N SER A 10 -0.95 -39.75 28.91
CA SER A 10 -1.54 -40.03 27.60
C SER A 10 -2.14 -38.75 27.00
N GLY A 11 -1.74 -38.40 25.78
CA GLY A 11 -2.42 -37.38 24.97
C GLY A 11 -3.61 -38.02 24.24
N LEU A 12 -4.81 -37.62 24.64
CA LEU A 12 -6.08 -38.00 24.03
C LEU A 12 -6.22 -37.24 22.70
N VAL A 13 -6.27 -37.97 21.58
CA VAL A 13 -6.66 -37.44 20.27
C VAL A 13 -8.18 -37.35 20.25
N CYS A 14 -8.74 -36.14 20.27
CA CYS A 14 -10.16 -35.92 20.08
C CYS A 14 -10.41 -35.45 18.64
N ALA A 15 -10.76 -36.41 17.77
CA ALA A 15 -11.33 -36.14 16.46
C ALA A 15 -12.81 -35.80 16.64
N LEU A 16 -13.21 -34.58 16.28
CA LEU A 16 -14.62 -34.19 16.19
C LEU A 16 -15.06 -34.21 14.73
N LEU A 17 -15.69 -35.31 14.33
CA LEU A 17 -16.62 -35.34 13.20
C LEU A 17 -17.93 -34.68 13.65
N GLY A 18 -18.29 -33.56 13.03
CA GLY A 18 -19.62 -32.96 13.16
C GLY A 18 -20.51 -33.41 12.00
N LEU A 19 -21.31 -34.47 12.20
CA LEU A 19 -22.48 -34.76 11.37
C LEU A 19 -23.62 -33.81 11.78
N ALA A 20 -24.25 -33.18 10.79
CA ALA A 20 -25.45 -32.38 10.97
C ALA A 20 -26.63 -33.24 11.42
N VAL A 21 -27.27 -32.87 12.55
CA VAL A 21 -28.61 -33.33 12.90
C VAL A 21 -29.41 -32.10 13.32
N ALA A 22 -30.44 -31.79 12.54
CA ALA A 22 -31.43 -30.78 12.84
C ALA A 22 -32.30 -31.24 14.02
N GLY A 23 -32.38 -30.44 15.07
CA GLY A 23 -33.24 -30.71 16.22
C GLY A 23 -33.12 -29.58 17.24
N GLY A 24 -34.04 -28.61 17.17
CA GLY A 24 -34.03 -27.44 18.03
C GLY A 24 -34.31 -27.76 19.50
N ILE A 25 -33.36 -27.42 20.37
CA ILE A 25 -33.60 -27.25 21.81
C ILE A 25 -33.00 -25.89 22.18
N ARG A 26 -33.87 -24.91 22.47
CA ARG A 26 -33.47 -23.58 22.96
C ARG A 26 -33.15 -23.68 24.45
N LEU A 27 -31.86 -23.63 24.80
CA LEU A 27 -31.42 -23.33 26.15
C LEU A 27 -31.46 -21.79 26.34
N SER A 28 -32.30 -21.33 27.24
CA SER A 28 -32.38 -19.92 27.63
C SER A 28 -31.10 -19.52 28.38
N GLY A 29 -30.33 -18.58 27.83
CA GLY A 29 -29.20 -17.98 28.55
C GLY A 29 -27.92 -17.70 27.76
N GLN A 30 -27.90 -17.85 26.43
CA GLN A 30 -26.82 -17.31 25.61
C GLN A 30 -27.28 -15.98 25.00
N THR A 31 -26.83 -14.88 25.61
CA THR A 31 -26.73 -13.60 24.89
C THR A 31 -25.89 -13.85 23.65
N ALA A 32 -26.41 -13.48 22.48
CA ALA A 32 -25.61 -13.39 21.27
C ALA A 32 -24.32 -12.59 21.57
N PRO A 33 -23.18 -12.90 20.93
CA PRO A 33 -22.03 -12.02 21.00
C PRO A 33 -22.47 -10.60 20.64
N PRO A 34 -21.97 -9.55 21.31
CA PRO A 34 -22.39 -8.19 21.01
C PRO A 34 -22.23 -7.98 19.51
N GLU A 35 -23.31 -7.61 18.85
CA GLU A 35 -23.26 -7.25 17.45
C GLU A 35 -22.22 -6.13 17.35
N ALA A 36 -21.10 -6.38 16.66
CA ALA A 36 -20.03 -5.40 16.52
C ALA A 36 -20.68 -4.08 16.09
N GLU A 37 -20.41 -3.01 16.83
CA GLU A 37 -21.01 -1.69 16.62
C GLU A 37 -20.96 -1.37 15.12
N ARG A 38 -22.14 -1.30 14.49
CA ARG A 38 -22.24 -1.07 13.05
C ARG A 38 -22.22 0.42 12.82
N PHE A 39 -21.11 0.93 12.30
CA PHE A 39 -21.02 2.31 11.84
C PHE A 39 -21.71 2.47 10.49
N GLU A 40 -22.29 3.65 10.25
CA GLU A 40 -22.92 3.98 8.96
C GLU A 40 -21.84 4.32 7.93
N ALA A 41 -21.93 3.69 6.76
CA ALA A 41 -21.02 3.91 5.64
C ALA A 41 -21.55 5.03 4.72
N GLY A 42 -20.64 5.87 4.24
CA GLY A 42 -20.88 6.89 3.23
C GLY A 42 -19.79 6.89 2.16
N ALA A 43 -19.95 7.75 1.16
CA ALA A 43 -18.98 7.97 0.10
C ALA A 43 -18.26 9.31 0.29
N GLY A 44 -16.97 9.33 0.00
CA GLY A 44 -16.16 10.53 -0.16
C GLY A 44 -15.50 10.55 -1.54
N VAL A 45 -15.14 11.74 -2.01
CA VAL A 45 -14.40 11.94 -3.27
C VAL A 45 -13.31 12.97 -3.05
N HIS A 46 -12.13 12.71 -3.59
CA HIS A 46 -11.00 13.62 -3.65
C HIS A 46 -10.30 13.54 -5.01
N ARG A 47 -9.44 14.52 -5.32
CA ARG A 47 -8.80 14.69 -6.62
C ARG A 47 -7.42 15.31 -6.53
N ALA A 48 -6.46 14.68 -7.20
CA ALA A 48 -5.24 15.35 -7.65
C ALA A 48 -5.51 16.29 -8.83
N HIS A 49 -5.00 17.51 -8.76
CA HIS A 49 -5.13 18.52 -9.81
C HIS A 49 -3.80 18.88 -10.49
N ALA A 50 -3.86 19.32 -11.74
CA ALA A 50 -2.72 19.91 -12.44
C ALA A 50 -2.59 21.40 -12.04
N GLN A 51 -1.37 21.92 -11.89
CA GLN A 51 -1.19 23.35 -11.60
C GLN A 51 -1.79 24.22 -12.74
N PRO A 52 -2.49 25.35 -12.44
CA PRO A 52 -3.20 26.13 -13.46
C PRO A 52 -2.38 26.55 -14.70
N GLU A 53 -1.08 26.82 -14.55
CA GLU A 53 -0.20 27.18 -15.69
C GLU A 53 0.04 26.00 -16.65
N SER A 54 -0.13 24.76 -16.19
CA SER A 54 -0.08 23.55 -17.02
C SER A 54 -1.40 23.27 -17.75
N LEU A 55 -2.50 23.94 -17.39
CA LEU A 55 -3.81 23.77 -18.04
C LEU A 55 -3.84 24.32 -19.47
N PHE A 56 -2.94 25.22 -19.85
CA PHE A 56 -2.80 25.72 -21.23
C PHE A 56 -2.26 24.66 -22.21
N GLN A 57 -1.97 23.45 -21.73
CA GLN A 57 -1.33 22.39 -22.50
C GLN A 57 -1.90 20.99 -22.26
N LEU A 58 -3.10 20.87 -21.66
CA LEU A 58 -3.88 19.64 -21.80
C LEU A 58 -4.50 19.66 -23.21
N PRO A 59 -4.03 18.82 -24.15
CA PRO A 59 -4.56 18.84 -25.50
C PRO A 59 -6.04 18.50 -25.49
N ASN A 60 -6.85 19.27 -26.22
CA ASN A 60 -8.20 18.83 -26.58
C ASN A 60 -8.10 17.51 -27.35
N THR A 61 -8.62 16.44 -26.72
CA THR A 61 -9.13 15.22 -27.35
C THR A 61 -8.47 14.82 -28.66
N ASN A 62 -7.25 14.32 -28.58
CA ASN A 62 -6.80 13.22 -29.40
C ASN A 62 -5.99 12.36 -28.45
N GLU A 63 -6.43 11.11 -28.23
CA GLU A 63 -5.63 10.11 -27.54
C GLU A 63 -4.21 10.20 -28.10
N LEU A 64 -3.23 10.61 -27.27
CA LEU A 64 -1.84 10.53 -27.66
C LEU A 64 -1.62 9.09 -28.12
N SER A 65 -1.21 8.91 -29.38
CA SER A 65 -1.06 7.58 -29.97
C SER A 65 -0.23 6.71 -29.01
N PRO A 66 -0.77 5.59 -28.51
CA PRO A 66 -0.13 4.84 -27.45
C PRO A 66 1.07 4.10 -28.05
N GLN A 67 2.24 4.72 -28.01
CA GLN A 67 3.48 3.96 -28.08
C GLN A 67 3.53 3.07 -26.83
N PRO A 68 3.75 1.75 -26.99
CA PRO A 68 3.96 0.87 -25.85
C PRO A 68 5.11 1.39 -24.98
N GLU A 69 4.81 1.75 -23.73
CA GLU A 69 5.83 2.16 -22.78
C GLU A 69 6.63 0.95 -22.27
N PRO A 70 7.93 1.12 -21.98
CA PRO A 70 8.74 0.05 -21.43
C PRO A 70 8.21 -0.38 -20.06
N VAL A 71 8.06 -1.69 -19.89
CA VAL A 71 7.65 -2.28 -18.60
C VAL A 71 8.88 -2.38 -17.70
N SER A 72 8.84 -1.68 -16.57
CA SER A 72 9.81 -1.88 -15.49
C SER A 72 9.12 -2.73 -14.40
N PRO A 73 9.53 -3.99 -14.17
CA PRO A 73 8.88 -4.85 -13.19
C PRO A 73 9.03 -4.29 -11.76
N PRO A 74 7.93 -4.14 -11.00
CA PRO A 74 7.99 -3.80 -9.58
C PRO A 74 8.48 -5.00 -8.75
N PRO A 75 8.96 -4.77 -7.52
CA PRO A 75 9.15 -5.86 -6.56
C PRO A 75 7.80 -6.57 -6.29
N PRO A 76 7.79 -7.89 -6.00
CA PRO A 76 6.59 -8.58 -5.54
C PRO A 76 6.03 -7.92 -4.27
N THR A 77 4.70 -7.86 -4.16
CA THR A 77 4.01 -7.42 -2.95
C THR A 77 3.66 -8.65 -2.10
N ARG A 78 2.97 -8.46 -0.96
CA ARG A 78 2.47 -9.57 -0.13
C ARG A 78 1.42 -10.42 -0.84
N SER A 79 0.75 -9.87 -1.85
CA SER A 79 -0.39 -10.50 -2.53
C SER A 79 -0.33 -10.47 -4.05
N SER A 80 0.76 -9.97 -4.64
CA SER A 80 0.92 -9.93 -6.09
C SER A 80 2.38 -9.98 -6.55
N PHE A 81 2.57 -10.28 -7.83
CA PHE A 81 3.83 -10.05 -8.55
C PHE A 81 3.55 -9.69 -10.00
N MET A 82 4.54 -9.11 -10.69
CA MET A 82 4.47 -8.87 -12.13
C MET A 82 5.13 -10.02 -12.90
N ALA A 83 4.35 -10.74 -13.71
CA ALA A 83 4.88 -11.66 -14.71
C ALA A 83 5.29 -10.86 -15.95
N THR A 84 6.48 -11.10 -16.50
CA THR A 84 6.96 -10.45 -17.73
C THR A 84 7.63 -11.44 -18.67
N TRP A 85 7.54 -11.20 -19.96
CA TRP A 85 8.18 -12.02 -21.00
C TRP A 85 8.62 -11.17 -22.19
N GLU A 86 9.57 -11.70 -22.95
CA GLU A 86 10.01 -11.07 -24.19
C GLU A 86 8.96 -11.24 -25.30
N PRO A 87 8.73 -10.22 -26.15
CA PRO A 87 7.81 -10.34 -27.25
C PRO A 87 8.28 -11.37 -28.29
N ALA A 88 7.38 -12.25 -28.71
CA ALA A 88 7.61 -13.22 -29.78
C ALA A 88 7.24 -12.61 -31.15
N SER A 89 8.16 -12.72 -32.12
CA SER A 89 7.93 -12.21 -33.48
C SER A 89 6.70 -12.86 -34.13
N GLY A 90 5.77 -12.04 -34.61
CA GLY A 90 4.55 -12.49 -35.29
C GLY A 90 3.41 -12.93 -34.35
N ALA A 91 3.61 -12.88 -33.04
CA ALA A 91 2.55 -13.17 -32.07
C ALA A 91 1.40 -12.16 -32.18
N LYS A 92 0.16 -12.65 -32.13
CA LYS A 92 -1.04 -11.84 -31.97
C LYS A 92 -1.41 -11.62 -30.50
N GLY A 93 -1.00 -12.53 -29.63
CA GLY A 93 -1.16 -12.40 -28.21
C GLY A 93 -0.56 -13.56 -27.43
N TYR A 94 -0.83 -13.60 -26.14
CA TYR A 94 -0.23 -14.53 -25.20
C TYR A 94 -1.27 -15.16 -24.26
N LEU A 95 -1.05 -16.43 -23.92
CA LEU A 95 -1.77 -17.16 -22.88
C LEU A 95 -0.84 -17.36 -21.67
N LEU A 96 -1.26 -16.90 -20.50
CA LEU A 96 -0.52 -17.01 -19.24
C LEU A 96 -1.06 -18.16 -18.37
N ASP A 97 -0.15 -19.00 -17.89
CA ASP A 97 -0.39 -19.97 -16.83
C ASP A 97 0.38 -19.55 -15.56
N VAL A 98 -0.27 -19.63 -14.39
CA VAL A 98 0.38 -19.43 -13.08
C VAL A 98 0.02 -20.57 -12.13
N SER A 99 0.99 -21.07 -11.38
CA SER A 99 0.83 -22.19 -10.45
C SER A 99 1.74 -22.06 -9.23
N THR A 100 1.39 -22.73 -8.13
CA THR A 100 2.33 -22.99 -7.01
C THR A 100 3.18 -24.25 -7.23
N ASN A 101 2.93 -24.99 -8.31
CA ASN A 101 3.66 -26.22 -8.68
C ASN A 101 4.32 -26.04 -10.05
N SER A 102 5.63 -26.24 -10.13
CA SER A 102 6.41 -26.11 -11.38
C SER A 102 6.01 -27.10 -12.48
N ALA A 103 5.31 -28.18 -12.13
CA ALA A 103 4.74 -29.12 -13.11
C ALA A 103 3.44 -28.61 -13.76
N PHE A 104 2.79 -27.60 -13.17
CA PHE A 104 1.49 -27.06 -13.60
C PHE A 104 0.35 -28.11 -13.58
N ASP A 105 0.33 -28.98 -12.56
CA ASP A 105 -0.78 -29.92 -12.32
C ASP A 105 -2.01 -29.25 -11.67
N SER A 106 -1.83 -28.01 -11.20
CA SER A 106 -2.86 -27.12 -10.64
C SER A 106 -2.54 -25.68 -11.05
N TYR A 107 -3.52 -24.78 -10.97
CA TYR A 107 -3.35 -23.37 -11.36
C TYR A 107 -3.87 -22.44 -10.27
N VAL A 108 -3.33 -21.23 -10.22
CA VAL A 108 -3.95 -20.14 -9.47
C VAL A 108 -5.27 -19.80 -10.16
N ASP A 109 -6.34 -19.61 -9.37
CA ASP A 109 -7.68 -19.33 -9.89
C ASP A 109 -7.67 -18.13 -10.85
N GLY A 110 -8.18 -18.35 -12.06
CA GLY A 110 -8.21 -17.33 -13.13
C GLY A 110 -6.93 -17.21 -13.96
N TYR A 111 -5.87 -17.97 -13.64
CA TYR A 111 -4.58 -17.94 -14.35
C TYR A 111 -4.24 -19.28 -15.01
N HIS A 112 -5.24 -19.95 -15.60
CA HIS A 112 -5.03 -21.06 -16.51
C HIS A 112 -5.45 -20.64 -17.92
N ASN A 113 -4.50 -20.59 -18.86
CA ASN A 113 -4.72 -20.06 -20.21
C ASN A 113 -5.35 -18.67 -20.22
N LEU A 114 -4.94 -17.81 -19.29
CA LEU A 114 -5.42 -16.44 -19.24
C LEU A 114 -4.93 -15.71 -20.48
N ASP A 115 -5.84 -15.31 -21.37
CA ASP A 115 -5.51 -14.47 -22.51
C ASP A 115 -5.23 -13.04 -22.03
N VAL A 116 -4.04 -12.56 -22.33
CA VAL A 116 -3.56 -11.23 -21.95
C VAL A 116 -3.37 -10.33 -23.18
N GLY A 117 -3.86 -10.75 -24.34
CA GLY A 117 -3.68 -10.01 -25.59
C GLY A 117 -2.21 -9.92 -25.98
N ASP A 118 -1.82 -8.82 -26.62
CA ASP A 118 -0.46 -8.54 -27.09
C ASP A 118 0.47 -7.98 -26.02
N ALA A 119 -0.01 -7.82 -24.77
CA ALA A 119 0.80 -7.36 -23.66
C ALA A 119 2.01 -8.29 -23.40
N THR A 120 3.12 -7.72 -22.94
CA THR A 120 4.35 -8.46 -22.58
C THR A 120 4.53 -8.61 -21.07
N GLY A 121 3.47 -8.33 -20.32
CA GLY A 121 3.47 -8.52 -18.88
C GLY A 121 2.08 -8.44 -18.27
N ARG A 122 1.93 -9.02 -17.08
CA ARG A 122 0.67 -9.10 -16.36
C ARG A 122 0.91 -9.14 -14.86
N VAL A 123 0.22 -8.30 -14.09
CA VAL A 123 0.22 -8.43 -12.64
C VAL A 123 -0.70 -9.58 -12.26
N VAL A 124 -0.16 -10.50 -11.46
CA VAL A 124 -0.87 -11.63 -10.87
C VAL A 124 -1.23 -11.25 -9.45
N THR A 125 -2.53 -11.16 -9.14
CA THR A 125 -3.07 -10.73 -7.83
C THR A 125 -3.77 -11.86 -7.09
N GLY A 126 -4.15 -11.63 -5.83
CA GLY A 126 -4.88 -12.59 -5.01
C GLY A 126 -4.01 -13.73 -4.49
N LEU A 127 -2.71 -13.47 -4.32
CA LEU A 127 -1.71 -14.46 -3.95
C LEU A 127 -1.51 -14.53 -2.44
N ASN A 128 -1.02 -15.67 -1.97
CA ASN A 128 -0.57 -15.84 -0.59
C ASN A 128 0.83 -15.25 -0.44
N ARG A 129 1.09 -14.58 0.68
CA ARG A 129 2.42 -14.06 1.04
C ARG A 129 3.47 -15.15 1.21
N GLY A 130 4.75 -14.81 1.00
CA GLY A 130 5.89 -15.72 1.17
C GLY A 130 5.82 -17.02 0.36
N THR A 131 5.01 -17.05 -0.70
CA THR A 131 4.72 -18.26 -1.48
C THR A 131 5.42 -18.15 -2.84
N THR A 132 6.14 -19.20 -3.22
CA THR A 132 6.75 -19.30 -4.54
C THR A 132 5.71 -19.70 -5.58
N TYR A 133 5.63 -18.92 -6.65
CA TYR A 133 4.79 -19.17 -7.81
C TYR A 133 5.65 -19.36 -9.04
N TYR A 134 5.19 -20.23 -9.92
CA TYR A 134 5.73 -20.51 -11.23
C TYR A 134 4.78 -19.98 -12.29
N TYR A 135 5.32 -19.33 -13.32
CA TYR A 135 4.54 -18.86 -14.45
C TYR A 135 5.22 -19.21 -15.76
N ARG A 136 4.40 -19.40 -16.80
CA ARG A 136 4.85 -19.68 -18.16
C ARG A 136 3.85 -19.10 -19.15
N VAL A 137 4.33 -18.81 -20.35
CA VAL A 137 3.55 -18.13 -21.38
C VAL A 137 3.62 -18.89 -22.70
N ARG A 138 2.54 -18.84 -23.49
CA ARG A 138 2.50 -19.27 -24.89
C ARG A 138 2.04 -18.14 -25.78
N ALA A 139 2.81 -17.86 -26.83
CA ALA A 139 2.35 -16.98 -27.90
C ALA A 139 1.30 -17.70 -28.76
N TYR A 140 0.35 -16.97 -29.30
CA TYR A 140 -0.55 -17.45 -30.34
C TYR A 140 -0.61 -16.48 -31.51
N ASP A 141 -0.87 -17.02 -32.70
CA ASP A 141 -1.12 -16.25 -33.91
C ASP A 141 -2.31 -16.84 -34.68
N VAL A 142 -2.49 -16.43 -35.94
CA VAL A 142 -3.58 -16.95 -36.80
C VAL A 142 -3.41 -18.43 -37.18
N THR A 143 -2.22 -18.99 -37.01
CA THR A 143 -1.87 -20.37 -37.38
C THR A 143 -1.98 -21.34 -36.20
N GLY A 144 -1.93 -20.84 -34.96
CA GLY A 144 -2.17 -21.64 -33.76
C GLY A 144 -1.44 -21.11 -32.53
N VAL A 145 -1.31 -21.96 -31.52
CA VAL A 145 -0.62 -21.68 -30.26
C VAL A 145 0.77 -22.31 -30.30
N ALA A 146 1.79 -21.53 -29.96
CA ALA A 146 3.17 -21.98 -29.87
C ALA A 146 3.42 -22.87 -28.63
N GLY A 147 4.62 -23.45 -28.55
CA GLY A 147 5.11 -24.10 -27.33
C GLY A 147 5.26 -23.11 -26.17
N TYR A 148 5.35 -23.64 -24.96
CA TYR A 148 5.61 -22.83 -23.78
C TYR A 148 7.01 -22.18 -23.85
N ALA A 149 7.07 -20.92 -23.44
CA ALA A 149 8.32 -20.28 -23.04
C ALA A 149 8.92 -20.96 -21.80
N GLU A 150 10.14 -20.56 -21.42
CA GLU A 150 10.77 -21.01 -20.18
C GLU A 150 9.85 -20.72 -18.98
N THR A 151 9.78 -21.68 -18.05
CA THR A 151 9.05 -21.50 -16.80
C THR A 151 9.89 -20.65 -15.85
N LEU A 152 9.34 -19.53 -15.42
CA LEU A 152 9.95 -18.62 -14.47
C LEU A 152 9.32 -18.79 -13.08
N ALA A 153 10.06 -18.42 -12.05
CA ALA A 153 9.60 -18.48 -10.67
C ALA A 153 9.81 -17.14 -9.97
N THR A 154 8.91 -16.81 -9.05
CA THR A 154 8.99 -15.62 -8.20
C THR A 154 8.31 -15.91 -6.86
N THR A 155 8.66 -15.15 -5.82
CA THR A 155 8.12 -15.34 -4.47
C THR A 155 7.54 -14.03 -3.98
N THR A 156 6.30 -14.07 -3.49
CA THR A 156 5.65 -12.93 -2.84
C THR A 156 6.36 -12.54 -1.55
N GLU A 157 6.25 -11.29 -1.14
CA GLU A 157 6.89 -10.78 0.07
C GLU A 157 6.42 -11.57 1.31
N PRO A 158 7.31 -12.15 2.14
CA PRO A 158 6.94 -13.00 3.26
C PRO A 158 6.50 -12.25 4.52
N THR A 159 6.80 -10.95 4.65
CA THR A 159 6.47 -10.18 5.86
C THR A 159 4.96 -10.04 6.10
N THR A 160 4.58 -9.91 7.36
CA THR A 160 3.23 -9.50 7.74
C THR A 160 3.12 -7.98 7.72
N GLY A 161 1.96 -7.45 7.31
CA GLY A 161 1.71 -6.02 7.35
C GLY A 161 0.57 -5.64 6.42
N LEU A 162 0.55 -4.36 6.04
CA LEU A 162 -0.47 -3.80 5.16
C LEU A 162 -0.52 -4.57 3.85
N THR A 163 -1.71 -4.90 3.37
CA THR A 163 -1.88 -5.54 2.07
C THR A 163 -2.87 -4.74 1.24
N ILE A 164 -2.48 -4.32 0.03
CA ILE A 164 -3.38 -3.65 -0.92
C ILE A 164 -3.67 -4.60 -2.08
N HIS A 165 -4.92 -5.06 -2.15
CA HIS A 165 -5.43 -5.85 -3.26
C HIS A 165 -5.92 -4.94 -4.38
N ALA A 166 -5.14 -4.86 -5.46
CA ALA A 166 -5.53 -4.18 -6.67
C ALA A 166 -6.49 -5.03 -7.51
N THR A 167 -7.60 -4.43 -7.92
CA THR A 167 -8.46 -4.93 -9.00
C THR A 167 -8.35 -3.98 -10.20
N PHE A 168 -7.92 -4.49 -11.35
CA PHE A 168 -7.79 -3.66 -12.56
C PHE A 168 -9.08 -3.67 -13.38
N ASP A 169 -9.63 -2.49 -13.63
CA ASP A 169 -10.76 -2.31 -14.53
C ASP A 169 -10.42 -2.64 -15.99
N SER A 170 -11.43 -2.89 -16.81
CA SER A 170 -11.27 -3.14 -18.26
C SER A 170 -10.60 -1.98 -18.99
N SER A 171 -10.76 -0.74 -18.51
CA SER A 171 -10.06 0.44 -19.03
C SER A 171 -8.52 0.35 -18.91
N ILE A 172 -8.01 -0.42 -17.95
CA ILE A 172 -6.59 -0.74 -17.81
C ILE A 172 -6.29 -2.06 -18.52
N ALA A 173 -7.08 -3.10 -18.24
CA ALA A 173 -6.78 -4.46 -18.70
C ALA A 173 -6.68 -4.55 -20.23
N ASN A 174 -7.52 -3.80 -20.95
CA ASN A 174 -7.58 -3.76 -22.42
C ASN A 174 -6.77 -2.60 -23.03
N ASN A 175 -6.02 -1.85 -22.22
CA ASN A 175 -5.22 -0.74 -22.71
C ASN A 175 -3.95 -1.24 -23.42
N PRO A 176 -3.48 -0.63 -24.51
CA PRO A 176 -2.19 -0.98 -25.11
C PRO A 176 -0.99 -0.88 -24.15
N ASN A 177 -1.07 0.01 -23.16
CA ASN A 177 -0.09 0.17 -22.08
C ASN A 177 -0.46 -0.61 -20.80
N SER A 178 -1.36 -1.60 -20.87
CA SER A 178 -1.86 -2.39 -19.73
C SER A 178 -0.73 -2.90 -18.83
N ALA A 179 0.34 -3.46 -19.41
CA ALA A 179 1.49 -3.97 -18.66
C ALA A 179 2.24 -2.86 -17.90
N ALA A 180 2.47 -1.71 -18.54
CA ALA A 180 3.16 -0.56 -17.93
C ALA A 180 2.32 0.08 -16.82
N ILE A 181 1.01 0.25 -17.04
CA ILE A 181 0.07 0.80 -16.06
C ILE A 181 0.00 -0.12 -14.82
N GLN A 182 -0.19 -1.42 -15.01
CA GLN A 182 -0.27 -2.37 -13.89
C GLN A 182 1.04 -2.47 -13.11
N ALA A 183 2.19 -2.43 -13.81
CA ALA A 183 3.51 -2.40 -13.18
C ALA A 183 3.73 -1.14 -12.33
N MET A 184 3.30 0.02 -12.85
CA MET A 184 3.37 1.30 -12.14
C MET A 184 2.49 1.29 -10.87
N ILE A 185 1.23 0.84 -10.98
CA ILE A 185 0.31 0.73 -9.82
C ILE A 185 0.87 -0.23 -8.77
N SER A 186 1.39 -1.37 -9.20
CA SER A 186 1.98 -2.35 -8.28
C SER A 186 3.26 -1.82 -7.62
N ARG A 187 4.01 -0.93 -8.29
CA ARG A 187 5.13 -0.23 -7.66
C ARG A 187 4.65 0.72 -6.56
N ALA A 188 3.66 1.57 -6.85
CA ALA A 188 3.06 2.47 -5.85
C ALA A 188 2.55 1.69 -4.61
N ILE A 189 1.88 0.56 -4.83
CA ILE A 189 1.44 -0.34 -3.76
C ILE A 189 2.62 -0.88 -2.95
N SER A 190 3.69 -1.31 -3.63
CA SER A 190 4.87 -1.85 -2.94
C SER A 190 5.54 -0.83 -2.00
N PHE A 191 5.50 0.47 -2.34
CA PHE A 191 5.97 1.52 -1.44
C PHE A 191 5.12 1.56 -0.16
N HIS A 192 3.79 1.60 -0.27
CA HIS A 192 2.88 1.59 0.88
C HIS A 192 3.02 0.33 1.74
N GLU A 193 3.02 -0.86 1.12
CA GLU A 193 3.16 -2.13 1.86
C GLU A 193 4.52 -2.23 2.58
N SER A 194 5.58 -1.64 2.01
CA SER A 194 6.89 -1.62 2.66
C SER A 194 6.96 -0.69 3.87
N LEU A 195 6.07 0.29 3.97
CA LEU A 195 6.06 1.30 5.02
C LEU A 195 5.21 0.90 6.22
N PHE A 196 4.13 0.16 6.04
CA PHE A 196 3.14 -0.03 7.12
C PHE A 196 2.96 -1.50 7.54
N THR A 197 2.78 -1.72 8.84
CA THR A 197 2.75 -3.04 9.48
C THR A 197 1.38 -3.50 9.94
N ASP A 198 0.35 -2.67 9.75
CA ASP A 198 -1.04 -2.99 10.08
C ASP A 198 -1.52 -4.22 9.30
N PRO A 199 -1.93 -5.32 9.95
CA PRO A 199 -2.29 -6.56 9.27
C PRO A 199 -3.70 -6.51 8.67
N ILE A 200 -4.02 -5.44 7.92
CA ILE A 200 -5.29 -5.23 7.25
C ILE A 200 -5.14 -5.41 5.74
N THR A 201 -6.25 -5.74 5.07
CA THR A 201 -6.33 -5.81 3.61
C THR A 201 -7.25 -4.73 3.07
N ILE A 202 -6.72 -3.90 2.18
CA ILE A 202 -7.43 -2.81 1.50
C ILE A 202 -7.76 -3.27 0.08
N GLN A 203 -9.02 -3.14 -0.32
CA GLN A 203 -9.52 -3.50 -1.65
C GLN A 203 -9.66 -2.24 -2.50
N ILE A 204 -8.77 -2.04 -3.48
CA ILE A 204 -8.81 -0.86 -4.35
C ILE A 204 -9.04 -1.31 -5.79
N ARG A 205 -10.06 -0.73 -6.44
CA ARG A 205 -10.24 -0.88 -7.88
C ARG A 205 -9.54 0.27 -8.61
N PHE A 206 -8.68 -0.05 -9.56
CA PHE A 206 -7.98 0.95 -10.37
C PHE A 206 -8.60 1.08 -11.76
N ARG A 207 -8.74 2.32 -12.22
CA ARG A 207 -9.30 2.71 -13.52
C ARG A 207 -8.36 3.68 -14.23
N TYR A 208 -8.35 3.65 -15.56
CA TYR A 208 -7.64 4.61 -16.41
C TYR A 208 -8.63 5.19 -17.43
N SER A 209 -9.30 6.28 -17.06
CA SER A 209 -10.50 6.74 -17.76
C SER A 209 -10.67 8.26 -17.68
N THR A 210 -11.42 8.83 -18.61
CA THR A 210 -11.85 10.24 -18.58
C THR A 210 -13.15 10.44 -17.81
N THR A 211 -13.72 9.38 -17.22
CA THR A 211 -14.98 9.43 -16.47
C THR A 211 -14.82 8.93 -15.03
N THR A 212 -15.64 9.47 -14.14
CA THR A 212 -15.89 8.97 -12.77
C THR A 212 -16.51 7.56 -12.81
N PRO A 213 -16.54 6.82 -11.69
CA PRO A 213 -17.06 5.45 -11.66
C PRO A 213 -18.53 5.31 -12.11
N ASP A 214 -19.34 6.33 -11.89
CA ASP A 214 -20.74 6.41 -12.32
C ASP A 214 -20.91 6.87 -13.79
N GLY A 215 -19.80 7.13 -14.49
CA GLY A 215 -19.78 7.44 -15.92
C GLY A 215 -19.86 8.94 -16.26
N MET A 216 -19.87 9.85 -15.28
CA MET A 216 -19.78 11.29 -15.55
C MET A 216 -18.36 11.68 -15.97
N THR A 217 -18.20 12.74 -16.78
CA THR A 217 -16.88 13.22 -17.19
C THR A 217 -16.11 13.78 -15.99
N LEU A 218 -14.82 13.44 -15.87
CA LEU A 218 -13.94 14.04 -14.88
C LEU A 218 -13.82 15.56 -15.10
N PRO A 219 -13.88 16.39 -14.04
CA PRO A 219 -13.76 17.84 -14.20
C PRO A 219 -12.44 18.27 -14.79
N MET A 220 -12.46 19.41 -15.48
CA MET A 220 -11.27 19.97 -16.14
C MET A 220 -10.14 20.19 -15.13
N GLY A 221 -8.92 19.80 -15.51
CA GLY A 221 -7.73 19.94 -14.67
C GLY A 221 -7.51 18.82 -13.65
N THR A 222 -8.42 17.84 -13.56
CA THR A 222 -8.26 16.64 -12.74
C THR A 222 -7.17 15.74 -13.34
N LEU A 223 -6.13 15.42 -12.58
CA LEU A 223 -5.12 14.42 -12.94
C LEU A 223 -5.60 13.01 -12.54
N ALA A 224 -6.18 12.89 -11.36
CA ALA A 224 -6.75 11.65 -10.87
C ALA A 224 -7.87 11.94 -9.85
N GLN A 225 -8.66 10.92 -9.52
CA GLN A 225 -9.74 10.99 -8.56
C GLN A 225 -9.82 9.70 -7.77
N THR A 226 -10.11 9.81 -6.47
CA THR A 226 -10.43 8.69 -5.60
C THR A 226 -11.86 8.83 -5.09
N ASP A 227 -12.64 7.80 -5.31
CA ASP A 227 -13.90 7.56 -4.62
C ASP A 227 -13.63 6.58 -3.48
N PHE A 228 -13.98 6.90 -2.24
CA PHE A 228 -13.65 6.06 -1.08
C PHE A 228 -14.81 5.94 -0.09
N VAL A 229 -14.80 4.85 0.69
CA VAL A 229 -15.76 4.60 1.74
C VAL A 229 -15.33 5.35 3.01
N VAL A 230 -16.26 6.07 3.61
CA VAL A 230 -16.09 6.72 4.92
C VAL A 230 -17.09 6.17 5.94
N TYR A 231 -16.74 6.25 7.22
CA TYR A 231 -17.62 5.86 8.32
C TYR A 231 -17.80 6.98 9.32
N GLN A 232 -19.00 7.16 9.85
CA GLN A 232 -19.23 8.06 10.98
C GLN A 232 -19.01 7.32 12.30
N ILE A 233 -17.93 7.65 13.00
CA ILE A 233 -17.55 6.98 14.25
C ILE A 233 -17.65 7.99 15.40
N PRO A 234 -18.37 7.69 16.49
CA PRO A 234 -18.44 8.58 17.65
C PRO A 234 -17.04 9.00 18.11
N TRP A 235 -16.86 10.30 18.40
CA TRP A 235 -15.56 10.88 18.74
C TRP A 235 -14.80 10.06 19.80
N GLY A 236 -15.48 9.71 20.89
CA GLY A 236 -14.89 8.94 21.99
C GLY A 236 -14.39 7.57 21.56
N SER A 237 -15.13 6.87 20.69
CA SER A 237 -14.76 5.56 20.16
C SER A 237 -13.52 5.66 19.27
N TYR A 238 -13.50 6.61 18.33
CA TYR A 238 -12.35 6.78 17.43
C TYR A 238 -11.08 7.20 18.18
N ILE A 239 -11.16 8.21 19.05
CA ILE A 239 -9.99 8.71 19.80
C ILE A 239 -9.45 7.64 20.77
N SER A 240 -10.31 6.80 21.34
CA SER A 240 -9.87 5.68 22.18
C SER A 240 -9.14 4.61 21.36
N ALA A 241 -9.65 4.29 20.17
CA ALA A 241 -9.01 3.36 19.24
C ALA A 241 -7.63 3.87 18.78
N LEU A 242 -7.57 5.11 18.28
CA LEU A 242 -6.31 5.74 17.82
C LEU A 242 -5.23 5.78 18.92
N ARG A 243 -5.62 6.04 20.17
CA ARG A 243 -4.67 6.02 21.31
C ARG A 243 -4.21 4.63 21.69
N ALA A 244 -5.05 3.62 21.50
CA ALA A 244 -4.72 2.24 21.81
C ALA A 244 -3.82 1.61 20.76
N ASP A 245 -3.93 2.10 19.52
CA ASP A 245 -3.18 1.66 18.36
C ASP A 245 -1.72 2.13 18.38
N ALA A 246 -1.49 3.41 18.70
CA ALA A 246 -0.19 4.09 18.77
C ALA A 246 1.04 3.23 19.16
N THR A 247 1.97 3.06 18.22
CA THR A 247 3.22 2.30 18.42
C THR A 247 4.50 3.12 18.24
N SER A 248 4.42 4.30 17.62
CA SER A 248 5.56 5.11 17.21
C SER A 248 5.82 6.33 18.12
N SER A 249 7.01 6.94 17.97
CA SER A 249 7.32 8.20 18.64
C SER A 249 6.53 9.38 18.07
N ASN A 250 6.08 9.30 16.81
CA ASN A 250 5.19 10.31 16.26
C ASN A 250 3.81 10.18 16.89
N ASP A 251 3.30 8.95 17.08
CA ASP A 251 2.01 8.73 17.75
C ASP A 251 2.02 9.25 19.16
N THR A 252 3.11 9.01 19.89
CA THR A 252 3.26 9.51 21.26
C THR A 252 3.14 11.05 21.31
N GLN A 253 3.77 11.75 20.36
CA GLN A 253 3.68 13.22 20.27
C GLN A 253 2.28 13.67 19.82
N ALA A 254 1.74 13.02 18.79
CA ALA A 254 0.44 13.31 18.21
C ALA A 254 -0.68 13.16 19.25
N ASN A 255 -0.69 12.04 19.96
CA ASN A 255 -1.67 11.73 21.00
C ASN A 255 -1.64 12.70 22.18
N ALA A 256 -0.45 13.21 22.54
CA ALA A 256 -0.32 14.24 23.56
C ALA A 256 -0.99 15.57 23.16
N SER A 257 -1.19 15.80 21.85
CA SER A 257 -1.85 17.00 21.32
C SER A 257 -3.36 16.87 21.13
N LEU A 258 -3.92 15.65 21.24
CA LEU A 258 -5.36 15.41 21.01
C LEU A 258 -6.21 16.16 22.06
N PRO A 259 -7.29 16.86 21.64
CA PRO A 259 -8.06 17.69 22.54
C PRO A 259 -8.90 16.85 23.52
N SER A 260 -9.09 17.35 24.75
CA SER A 260 -9.96 16.72 25.75
C SER A 260 -11.44 16.88 25.43
N THR A 261 -11.80 17.92 24.67
CA THR A 261 -13.16 18.18 24.20
C THR A 261 -13.25 17.79 22.74
N ALA A 262 -14.36 17.15 22.36
CA ALA A 262 -14.61 16.74 20.99
C ALA A 262 -14.67 17.95 20.04
N LEU A 263 -14.02 17.85 18.87
CA LEU A 263 -14.09 18.88 17.83
C LEU A 263 -15.40 18.80 17.02
N SER A 264 -16.00 17.62 16.99
CA SER A 264 -17.30 17.32 16.35
C SER A 264 -17.92 16.08 17.04
N PRO A 265 -19.21 15.79 16.82
CA PRO A 265 -19.85 14.59 17.38
C PRO A 265 -19.13 13.29 16.98
N ASN A 266 -18.69 13.19 15.72
CA ASN A 266 -18.00 12.03 15.17
C ASN A 266 -16.64 12.40 14.57
N VAL A 267 -15.81 11.39 14.35
CA VAL A 267 -14.69 11.42 13.41
C VAL A 267 -15.08 10.58 12.21
N GLN A 268 -14.69 11.02 11.01
CA GLN A 268 -15.01 10.38 9.74
C GLN A 268 -13.76 9.76 9.07
N PRO A 269 -13.26 8.61 9.56
CA PRO A 269 -12.17 7.90 8.88
C PRO A 269 -12.62 7.25 7.57
N ALA A 270 -11.66 7.05 6.66
CA ALA A 270 -11.83 6.10 5.57
C ALA A 270 -12.01 4.67 6.10
N SER A 271 -12.61 3.79 5.31
CA SER A 271 -12.84 2.38 5.67
C SER A 271 -11.55 1.68 6.10
N ALA A 272 -10.45 1.89 5.37
CA ALA A 272 -9.14 1.35 5.71
C ALA A 272 -8.58 1.97 7.02
N ALA A 273 -8.60 3.30 7.17
CA ALA A 273 -8.10 3.99 8.37
C ALA A 273 -8.82 3.54 9.66
N GLY A 274 -10.14 3.33 9.61
CA GLY A 274 -10.86 2.79 10.75
C GLY A 274 -10.40 1.37 11.12
N ARG A 275 -10.10 0.53 10.12
CA ARG A 275 -9.58 -0.83 10.36
C ARG A 275 -8.16 -0.85 10.86
N ALA A 276 -7.34 0.13 10.46
CA ALA A 276 -5.96 0.27 10.93
C ALA A 276 -5.94 0.41 12.46
N VAL A 277 -6.77 1.31 13.01
CA VAL A 277 -6.96 1.47 14.47
C VAL A 277 -7.86 0.39 15.13
N GLY A 278 -8.15 -0.72 14.43
CA GLY A 278 -8.90 -1.86 14.98
C GLY A 278 -10.44 -1.75 15.00
N LEU A 279 -11.03 -0.77 14.32
CA LEU A 279 -12.50 -0.62 14.23
C LEU A 279 -13.08 -1.44 13.07
N ASN A 280 -14.38 -1.77 13.18
CA ASN A 280 -15.09 -2.59 12.21
C ASN A 280 -15.66 -1.75 11.03
N THR A 281 -14.77 -1.16 10.24
CA THR A 281 -15.11 -0.37 9.05
C THR A 281 -14.79 -1.16 7.79
N ARG A 282 -15.76 -1.93 7.29
CA ARG A 282 -15.54 -2.86 6.17
C ARG A 282 -15.61 -2.14 4.82
N PRO A 283 -15.05 -2.74 3.75
CA PRO A 283 -15.39 -2.32 2.38
C PRO A 283 -16.90 -2.24 2.18
N ALA A 284 -17.33 -1.25 1.40
CA ALA A 284 -18.75 -1.00 1.12
C ALA A 284 -18.99 -0.35 -0.25
N MET A 285 -17.96 -0.13 -1.07
CA MET A 285 -18.11 0.50 -2.38
C MET A 285 -18.27 -0.54 -3.49
N PHE A 286 -19.24 -0.31 -4.37
CA PHE A 286 -19.43 -1.07 -5.60
C PHE A 286 -18.66 -0.44 -6.76
N ALA A 287 -18.55 -1.21 -7.85
CA ALA A 287 -17.84 -0.84 -9.07
C ALA A 287 -18.28 0.52 -9.67
N ASP A 288 -19.52 0.94 -9.48
CA ASP A 288 -20.06 2.21 -9.99
C ASP A 288 -19.86 3.38 -9.02
N GLY A 289 -19.13 3.19 -7.92
CA GLY A 289 -18.89 4.20 -6.88
C GLY A 289 -20.01 4.29 -5.84
N SER A 290 -21.13 3.57 -6.01
CA SER A 290 -22.18 3.53 -4.99
C SER A 290 -21.70 2.82 -3.72
N VAL A 291 -22.15 3.29 -2.56
CA VAL A 291 -21.78 2.72 -1.25
C VAL A 291 -22.99 2.02 -0.64
N GLY A 292 -22.77 0.78 -0.19
CA GLY A 292 -23.80 -0.04 0.45
C GLY A 292 -23.24 -1.36 0.98
N GLN A 293 -24.08 -2.07 1.75
CA GLN A 293 -23.69 -3.36 2.30
C GLN A 293 -23.34 -4.36 1.19
N GLY A 294 -22.14 -4.94 1.26
CA GLY A 294 -21.66 -5.94 0.30
C GLY A 294 -20.84 -5.37 -0.86
N GLY A 295 -20.61 -4.05 -0.91
CA GLY A 295 -19.64 -3.47 -1.83
C GLY A 295 -18.22 -4.01 -1.51
N PRO A 296 -17.50 -4.58 -2.48
CA PRO A 296 -16.24 -5.28 -2.22
C PRO A 296 -15.04 -4.35 -2.06
N TYR A 297 -15.17 -3.06 -2.41
CA TYR A 297 -14.07 -2.11 -2.44
C TYR A 297 -14.08 -1.14 -1.26
N ASP A 298 -12.90 -0.79 -0.79
CA ASP A 298 -12.66 0.35 0.09
C ASP A 298 -12.64 1.65 -0.70
N ALA A 299 -12.10 1.60 -1.92
CA ALA A 299 -11.98 2.74 -2.82
C ALA A 299 -11.89 2.34 -4.29
N ILE A 300 -12.13 3.32 -5.16
CA ILE A 300 -11.84 3.30 -6.58
C ILE A 300 -10.90 4.45 -6.89
N VAL A 301 -9.71 4.14 -7.42
CA VAL A 301 -8.74 5.13 -7.91
C VAL A 301 -8.87 5.22 -9.43
N THR A 302 -9.12 6.42 -9.95
CA THR A 302 -9.23 6.71 -11.38
C THR A 302 -8.14 7.68 -11.81
N LEU A 303 -7.16 7.19 -12.56
CA LEU A 303 -6.21 8.06 -13.26
C LEU A 303 -6.87 8.61 -14.53
N ASN A 304 -6.81 9.93 -14.73
CA ASN A 304 -7.41 10.56 -15.90
C ASN A 304 -6.63 10.21 -17.17
N SER A 305 -7.24 9.43 -18.06
CA SER A 305 -6.58 8.99 -19.30
C SER A 305 -6.36 10.09 -20.34
N ALA A 306 -6.93 11.28 -20.13
CA ALA A 306 -6.63 12.47 -20.94
C ALA A 306 -5.40 13.25 -20.46
N ALA A 307 -4.87 12.96 -19.27
CA ALA A 307 -3.65 13.59 -18.79
C ALA A 307 -2.42 12.97 -19.49
N PRO A 308 -1.37 13.76 -19.80
CA PRO A 308 -0.14 13.26 -20.41
C PRO A 308 0.70 12.50 -19.38
N TYR A 309 0.26 11.30 -19.01
CA TYR A 309 0.96 10.46 -18.05
C TYR A 309 2.16 9.75 -18.68
N GLN A 310 3.21 9.58 -17.88
CA GLN A 310 4.27 8.61 -18.12
C GLN A 310 4.24 7.57 -17.00
N PHE A 311 4.24 6.28 -17.35
CA PHE A 311 4.17 5.17 -16.39
C PHE A 311 5.56 4.71 -15.93
N SER A 312 6.59 5.09 -16.67
CA SER A 312 8.00 4.90 -16.35
C SER A 312 8.62 6.20 -15.82
N ARG A 313 9.66 6.08 -14.99
CA ARG A 313 10.38 7.22 -14.41
C ARG A 313 11.86 7.27 -14.85
N PRO A 314 12.48 8.48 -14.84
CA PRO A 314 11.89 9.78 -14.50
C PRO A 314 10.93 10.29 -15.60
N PRO A 315 9.89 11.08 -15.25
CA PRO A 315 8.97 11.64 -16.24
C PRO A 315 9.66 12.69 -17.12
N ALA A 316 9.31 12.72 -18.41
CA ALA A 316 9.71 13.82 -19.29
C ALA A 316 9.07 15.16 -18.84
N ALA A 317 9.68 16.29 -19.19
CA ALA A 317 9.24 17.63 -18.75
C ALA A 317 7.78 17.98 -19.09
N GLY A 318 7.19 17.36 -20.12
CA GLY A 318 5.79 17.55 -20.53
C GLY A 318 4.81 16.51 -19.98
N ASN A 319 5.30 15.52 -19.24
CA ASN A 319 4.49 14.41 -18.75
C ASN A 319 4.35 14.46 -17.22
N PHE A 320 3.19 14.07 -16.72
CA PHE A 320 2.98 13.83 -15.29
C PHE A 320 3.49 12.44 -14.90
N ASP A 321 4.06 12.34 -13.72
CA ASP A 321 4.43 11.06 -13.13
C ASP A 321 3.17 10.31 -12.66
N ALA A 322 2.80 9.25 -13.37
CA ALA A 322 1.61 8.47 -13.05
C ALA A 322 1.72 7.76 -11.70
N GLN A 323 2.93 7.42 -11.26
CA GLN A 323 3.14 6.77 -9.97
C GLN A 323 2.87 7.74 -8.83
N ARG A 324 3.36 8.98 -8.89
CA ARG A 324 3.04 10.01 -7.88
C ARG A 324 1.54 10.25 -7.78
N SER A 325 0.82 10.38 -8.90
CA SER A 325 -0.64 10.50 -8.87
C SER A 325 -1.30 9.26 -8.27
N THR A 326 -0.77 8.06 -8.55
CA THR A 326 -1.32 6.83 -7.96
C THR A 326 -1.09 6.79 -6.45
N GLU A 327 0.10 7.17 -5.96
CA GLU A 327 0.39 7.23 -4.52
C GLU A 327 -0.49 8.25 -3.81
N HIS A 328 -0.68 9.44 -4.40
CA HIS A 328 -1.58 10.48 -3.88
C HIS A 328 -2.99 9.95 -3.68
N GLU A 329 -3.55 9.31 -4.71
CA GLU A 329 -4.91 8.79 -4.66
C GLU A 329 -5.04 7.58 -3.72
N VAL A 330 -3.98 6.79 -3.56
CA VAL A 330 -3.93 5.73 -2.54
C VAL A 330 -3.90 6.33 -1.14
N ASP A 331 -3.10 7.36 -0.87
CA ASP A 331 -3.04 8.06 0.41
C ASP A 331 -4.43 8.56 0.85
N GLU A 332 -5.22 9.07 -0.11
CA GLU A 332 -6.59 9.53 0.12
C GLU A 332 -7.58 8.38 0.34
N ALA A 333 -7.46 7.31 -0.46
CA ALA A 333 -8.25 6.09 -0.30
C ALA A 333 -8.09 5.49 1.10
N ILE A 334 -6.89 5.61 1.68
CA ILE A 334 -6.55 4.96 2.93
C ILE A 334 -6.71 5.88 4.14
N GLY A 335 -6.75 7.20 4.00
CA GLY A 335 -7.14 8.06 5.11
C GLY A 335 -6.88 9.56 4.98
N LEU A 336 -5.95 10.00 4.13
CA LEU A 336 -5.62 11.42 4.01
C LEU A 336 -6.83 12.22 3.50
N GLY A 337 -6.99 13.41 4.04
CA GLY A 337 -8.13 14.26 3.78
C GLY A 337 -8.62 15.11 4.92
N SER A 338 -9.18 16.26 4.54
CA SER A 338 -9.88 17.16 5.46
C SER A 338 -11.39 17.05 5.27
N ARG A 339 -12.17 17.38 6.30
CA ARG A 339 -13.60 17.67 6.14
C ARG A 339 -13.86 18.89 5.26
N LEU A 340 -12.87 19.79 5.15
CA LEU A 340 -12.99 21.05 4.41
C LEU A 340 -13.14 20.77 2.92
N GLY A 341 -14.03 21.50 2.25
CA GLY A 341 -14.43 21.22 0.86
C GLY A 341 -15.63 20.27 0.77
N GLY A 342 -15.95 19.53 1.83
CA GLY A 342 -17.14 18.69 1.93
C GLY A 342 -18.36 19.40 2.54
N ASN A 343 -19.51 18.73 2.49
CA ASN A 343 -20.77 19.20 3.07
C ASN A 343 -20.96 18.80 4.55
N GLY A 344 -20.05 18.01 5.12
CA GLY A 344 -20.13 17.48 6.48
C GLY A 344 -19.51 18.39 7.54
N SER A 345 -19.98 18.30 8.78
CA SER A 345 -19.38 19.01 9.92
C SER A 345 -18.34 18.19 10.69
N ASP A 346 -18.41 16.85 10.61
CA ASP A 346 -17.51 15.93 11.31
C ASP A 346 -16.09 16.01 10.76
N VAL A 347 -15.10 15.99 11.66
CA VAL A 347 -13.69 16.05 11.28
C VAL A 347 -13.21 14.72 10.70
N ARG A 348 -12.25 14.77 9.78
CA ARG A 348 -11.49 13.60 9.33
C ARG A 348 -10.27 13.38 10.24
N PRO A 349 -9.65 12.19 10.25
CA PRO A 349 -8.48 11.91 11.08
C PRO A 349 -7.34 12.92 10.91
N GLN A 350 -7.04 13.35 9.69
CA GLN A 350 -5.99 14.32 9.41
C GLN A 350 -6.26 15.71 10.04
N ASP A 351 -7.53 16.11 10.17
CA ASP A 351 -7.91 17.39 10.79
C ASP A 351 -7.53 17.44 12.28
N LEU A 352 -7.38 16.28 12.94
CA LEU A 352 -6.88 16.16 14.31
C LEU A 352 -5.44 16.65 14.48
N PHE A 353 -4.74 16.98 13.39
CA PHE A 353 -3.35 17.44 13.40
C PHE A 353 -3.15 18.72 12.57
N SER A 354 -4.22 19.50 12.43
CA SER A 354 -4.23 20.78 11.71
C SER A 354 -4.16 21.99 12.66
N TRP A 355 -3.19 22.89 12.42
CA TRP A 355 -2.83 23.99 13.32
C TRP A 355 -2.61 25.32 12.58
N SER A 356 -2.82 26.44 13.26
CA SER A 356 -2.46 27.79 12.77
C SER A 356 -1.29 28.40 13.52
N SER A 357 -1.06 27.98 14.76
CA SER A 357 0.09 28.33 15.61
C SER A 357 0.20 27.35 16.78
N PRO A 358 1.28 27.36 17.58
CA PRO A 358 1.42 26.48 18.73
C PRO A 358 0.24 26.61 19.70
N GLY A 359 -0.43 25.49 20.00
CA GLY A 359 -1.60 25.42 20.88
C GLY A 359 -2.93 25.83 20.23
N HIS A 360 -2.93 26.28 18.96
CA HIS A 360 -4.12 26.76 18.28
C HIS A 360 -4.43 25.93 17.03
N ARG A 361 -5.47 25.10 17.13
CA ARG A 361 -5.98 24.29 16.01
C ARG A 361 -6.70 25.16 14.99
N SER A 362 -6.60 24.78 13.73
CA SER A 362 -7.32 25.45 12.64
C SER A 362 -8.02 24.42 11.75
N ILE A 363 -9.32 24.62 11.58
CA ILE A 363 -10.18 23.86 10.65
C ILE A 363 -10.91 24.86 9.74
N SER A 364 -10.16 25.87 9.28
CA SER A 364 -10.60 26.94 8.39
C SER A 364 -9.99 26.77 7.01
N SER A 365 -10.78 27.00 5.97
CA SER A 365 -10.36 27.06 4.56
C SER A 365 -9.65 28.37 4.18
N SER A 366 -9.25 29.17 5.18
CA SER A 366 -8.54 30.43 4.98
C SER A 366 -7.62 30.72 6.17
N GLY A 367 -6.60 31.55 5.92
CA GLY A 367 -5.55 31.86 6.88
C GLY A 367 -4.50 30.76 6.99
N THR A 368 -3.65 30.87 8.01
CA THR A 368 -2.57 29.90 8.26
C THR A 368 -3.13 28.55 8.69
N ARG A 369 -2.71 27.48 8.01
CA ARG A 369 -3.04 26.11 8.35
C ARG A 369 -1.91 25.17 7.92
N TYR A 370 -1.42 24.36 8.85
CA TYR A 370 -0.34 23.41 8.59
C TYR A 370 -0.50 22.13 9.41
N PHE A 371 0.08 21.06 8.88
CA PHE A 371 0.18 19.77 9.54
C PHE A 371 1.27 19.80 10.61
N SER A 372 0.91 19.34 11.81
CA SER A 372 1.82 19.24 12.94
C SER A 372 1.37 18.17 13.93
N ILE A 373 2.33 17.37 14.39
CA ILE A 373 2.11 16.27 15.34
C ILE A 373 2.42 16.65 16.79
N ASN A 374 2.88 17.87 17.06
CA ASN A 374 3.37 18.28 18.39
C ASN A 374 2.67 19.53 18.92
N GLY A 375 1.35 19.60 18.75
CA GLY A 375 0.58 20.73 19.25
C GLY A 375 0.77 22.02 18.44
N GLY A 376 1.18 21.94 17.18
CA GLY A 376 1.45 23.10 16.33
C GLY A 376 2.83 23.72 16.54
N VAL A 377 3.72 23.14 17.34
CA VAL A 377 5.06 23.68 17.59
C VAL A 377 5.93 23.65 16.34
N THR A 378 5.90 22.54 15.60
CA THR A 378 6.64 22.36 14.34
C THR A 378 5.68 22.37 13.17
N ASN A 379 5.92 23.24 12.19
CA ASN A 379 5.25 23.17 10.89
C ASN A 379 5.97 22.14 10.02
N ILE A 380 5.33 20.99 9.77
CA ILE A 380 5.86 19.94 8.90
C ILE A 380 5.62 20.31 7.44
N VAL A 381 4.37 20.64 7.10
CA VAL A 381 3.96 21.09 5.77
C VAL A 381 2.67 21.92 5.89
N ASN A 382 2.54 22.96 5.06
CA ASN A 382 1.33 23.75 5.00
C ASN A 382 0.22 23.00 4.24
N PHE A 383 -1.03 23.16 4.67
CA PHE A 383 -2.17 22.67 3.91
C PHE A 383 -2.53 23.65 2.78
N ASN A 384 -3.09 23.12 1.71
CA ASN A 384 -3.72 23.90 0.65
C ASN A 384 -4.91 24.70 1.21
N GLN A 385 -5.09 25.89 0.65
CA GLN A 385 -6.17 26.81 0.99
C GLN A 385 -6.86 27.37 -0.28
N ASP A 386 -6.51 26.85 -1.46
CA ASP A 386 -7.20 27.14 -2.71
C ASP A 386 -8.32 26.11 -2.93
N SER A 387 -9.55 26.58 -3.12
CA SER A 387 -10.72 25.73 -3.37
C SER A 387 -10.71 24.98 -4.70
N HIS A 388 -9.74 25.24 -5.59
CA HIS A 388 -9.58 24.46 -6.83
C HIS A 388 -8.83 23.13 -6.63
N GLY A 389 -8.21 22.92 -5.48
CA GLY A 389 -7.66 21.62 -5.06
C GLY A 389 -8.25 21.23 -3.71
N ASP A 390 -7.91 20.05 -3.22
CA ASP A 390 -8.45 19.58 -1.95
C ASP A 390 -7.77 20.26 -0.76
N PHE A 391 -8.54 20.56 0.28
CA PHE A 391 -8.00 21.19 1.50
C PHE A 391 -7.23 20.17 2.36
N GLY A 392 -7.37 18.87 2.12
CA GLY A 392 -6.54 17.84 2.76
C GLY A 392 -5.10 17.83 2.27
N ASP A 393 -4.86 18.40 1.09
CA ASP A 393 -3.58 18.37 0.42
C ASP A 393 -2.58 19.37 0.95
N TRP A 394 -1.32 19.15 0.62
CA TRP A 394 -0.24 20.09 0.88
C TRP A 394 -0.30 21.28 -0.06
N LEU A 395 0.10 22.43 0.48
CA LEU A 395 0.27 23.65 -0.29
C LEU A 395 1.34 23.48 -1.37
N SER A 396 0.92 23.60 -2.63
CA SER A 396 1.84 23.59 -3.77
C SER A 396 2.52 24.95 -3.96
N GLY A 397 3.85 24.92 -4.13
CA GLY A 397 4.58 26.02 -4.75
C GLY A 397 4.41 26.02 -6.27
N ALA A 398 4.91 27.05 -6.95
CA ALA A 398 4.88 27.11 -8.41
C ALA A 398 5.74 26.02 -9.06
N CYS A 399 5.31 25.49 -10.20
CA CYS A 399 6.12 24.58 -11.01
C CYS A 399 7.38 25.26 -11.59
N PRO A 400 8.54 24.56 -11.63
CA PRO A 400 8.80 23.31 -10.94
C PRO A 400 8.89 23.53 -9.42
N GLN A 401 8.25 22.65 -8.65
CA GLN A 401 8.24 22.69 -7.19
C GLN A 401 9.62 22.35 -6.63
N THR A 402 10.12 23.13 -5.66
CA THR A 402 11.41 22.86 -5.01
C THR A 402 11.40 21.57 -4.19
N HIS A 403 10.26 21.25 -3.60
CA HIS A 403 10.04 20.02 -2.83
C HIS A 403 8.70 19.42 -3.28
N PRO A 404 8.70 18.62 -4.38
CA PRO A 404 7.50 17.92 -4.77
C PRO A 404 7.18 16.86 -3.72
N TYR A 405 5.99 16.95 -3.14
CA TYR A 405 5.43 15.94 -2.26
C TYR A 405 4.31 15.20 -2.98
N VAL A 406 4.05 13.97 -2.56
CA VAL A 406 3.00 13.12 -3.15
C VAL A 406 1.64 13.79 -2.99
N GLN A 407 1.32 14.27 -1.78
CA GLN A 407 0.03 14.88 -1.47
C GLN A 407 -0.05 16.39 -1.78
N ASN A 408 0.80 16.93 -2.66
CA ASN A 408 0.65 18.33 -3.09
C ASN A 408 -0.67 18.52 -3.85
N ALA A 409 -1.41 19.59 -3.55
CA ALA A 409 -2.74 19.87 -4.15
C ALA A 409 -2.71 20.03 -5.67
N PHE A 410 -1.57 20.48 -6.18
CA PHE A 410 -1.32 20.67 -7.59
C PHE A 410 -0.02 20.00 -8.00
N GLY A 411 -0.10 19.07 -8.95
CA GLY A 411 1.01 18.38 -9.57
C GLY A 411 1.68 19.20 -10.68
N CYS A 412 2.96 18.89 -10.92
CA CYS A 412 3.79 19.48 -11.97
C CYS A 412 4.30 18.40 -12.91
N ALA A 413 4.28 18.66 -14.21
CA ALA A 413 4.93 17.79 -15.19
C ALA A 413 6.46 17.76 -14.99
N GLY A 414 7.09 16.65 -15.34
CA GLY A 414 8.54 16.46 -15.20
C GLY A 414 9.04 16.32 -13.76
N GLN A 415 8.16 16.13 -12.78
CA GLN A 415 8.53 15.93 -11.38
C GLN A 415 7.94 14.65 -10.83
N ASP A 416 8.76 13.90 -10.09
CA ASP A 416 8.38 12.72 -9.34
C ASP A 416 8.65 12.92 -7.84
N SER A 417 7.99 12.10 -7.04
CA SER A 417 8.16 11.99 -5.60
C SER A 417 7.53 10.68 -5.13
N ASP A 418 8.05 10.11 -4.05
CA ASP A 418 7.51 8.91 -3.42
C ASP A 418 7.21 9.14 -1.95
N ILE A 419 6.22 8.43 -1.44
CA ILE A 419 5.99 8.33 -0.01
C ILE A 419 7.20 7.69 0.69
N SER A 420 7.53 8.18 1.88
CA SER A 420 8.52 7.55 2.75
C SER A 420 8.12 7.71 4.22
N ALA A 421 8.72 6.92 5.11
CA ALA A 421 8.49 7.03 6.55
C ALA A 421 8.77 8.44 7.12
N THR A 422 9.53 9.28 6.41
CA THR A 422 9.86 10.65 6.82
C THR A 422 9.22 11.73 5.96
N SER A 423 8.48 11.37 4.90
CA SER A 423 7.72 12.35 4.14
C SER A 423 6.51 12.82 4.96
N PRO A 424 5.95 14.00 4.67
CA PRO A 424 4.76 14.46 5.36
C PRO A 424 3.59 13.46 5.31
N GLU A 425 3.43 12.73 4.19
CA GLU A 425 2.43 11.68 4.01
C GLU A 425 2.66 10.50 4.94
N GLY A 426 3.89 9.96 4.97
CA GLY A 426 4.23 8.85 5.86
C GLY A 426 4.06 9.21 7.34
N ILE A 427 4.45 10.42 7.74
CA ILE A 427 4.22 10.90 9.11
C ILE A 427 2.72 11.09 9.39
N ASN A 428 1.93 11.55 8.40
CA ASN A 428 0.51 11.76 8.59
C ASN A 428 -0.25 10.45 8.73
N LEU A 429 0.00 9.50 7.82
CA LEU A 429 -0.57 8.15 7.86
C LEU A 429 -0.25 7.44 9.18
N ASP A 430 1.00 7.55 9.65
CA ASP A 430 1.44 7.06 10.97
C ASP A 430 0.51 7.56 12.08
N VAL A 431 0.42 8.89 12.24
CA VAL A 431 -0.33 9.47 13.36
C VAL A 431 -1.85 9.38 13.25
N ILE A 432 -2.39 9.00 12.09
CA ILE A 432 -3.83 8.70 11.94
C ILE A 432 -4.16 7.20 12.09
N GLY A 433 -3.15 6.35 12.32
CA GLY A 433 -3.30 4.97 12.76
C GLY A 433 -2.67 3.90 11.88
N TYR A 434 -1.69 4.22 11.01
CA TYR A 434 -0.95 3.22 10.25
C TYR A 434 0.46 3.02 10.80
N ASP A 435 0.72 1.89 11.46
CA ASP A 435 1.99 1.64 12.12
C ASP A 435 3.17 1.56 11.13
N LEU A 436 4.06 2.56 11.17
CA LEU A 436 5.30 2.53 10.39
C LEU A 436 6.17 1.31 10.73
N THR A 437 6.80 0.74 9.70
CA THR A 437 7.84 -0.26 9.85
C THR A 437 8.97 0.34 10.68
N GLN A 438 9.07 -0.10 11.93
CA GLN A 438 10.18 0.30 12.77
C GLN A 438 11.46 -0.21 12.11
N ALA A 439 12.41 0.70 11.87
CA ALA A 439 13.72 0.33 11.37
C ALA A 439 14.36 -0.65 12.37
N THR A 440 14.24 -1.94 12.10
CA THR A 440 14.92 -2.99 12.86
C THR A 440 16.38 -2.93 12.48
N ASN A 441 17.15 -2.15 13.23
CA ASN A 441 18.60 -2.21 13.14
C ASN A 441 19.03 -3.55 13.71
N LEU A 442 19.44 -4.46 12.82
CA LEU A 442 20.25 -5.60 13.20
C LEU A 442 21.50 -5.06 13.90
N SER A 443 21.51 -5.15 15.23
CA SER A 443 22.61 -4.68 16.08
C SER A 443 23.18 -5.87 16.85
N ASN A 444 24.50 -5.89 17.00
CA ASN A 444 25.23 -6.94 17.71
C ASN A 444 25.00 -8.36 17.16
N ILE A 445 24.85 -8.53 15.84
CA ILE A 445 24.89 -9.86 15.23
C ILE A 445 26.32 -10.41 15.30
N SER A 446 26.46 -11.62 15.81
CA SER A 446 27.71 -12.37 15.78
C SER A 446 27.46 -13.78 15.26
N THR A 447 28.27 -14.22 14.30
CA THR A 447 28.30 -15.61 13.84
C THR A 447 29.57 -16.26 14.36
N ARG A 448 29.46 -17.48 14.90
CA ARG A 448 30.61 -18.30 15.28
C ARG A 448 30.64 -19.53 14.39
N SER A 449 31.78 -19.80 13.78
CA SER A 449 32.02 -21.01 13.01
C SER A 449 33.52 -21.36 13.05
N PHE A 450 33.91 -22.53 12.55
CA PHE A 450 35.30 -22.93 12.44
C PHE A 450 35.95 -22.28 11.21
N VAL A 451 37.09 -21.62 11.39
CA VAL A 451 37.92 -21.10 10.29
C VAL A 451 38.95 -22.18 9.94
N GLN A 452 38.79 -22.84 8.78
CA GLN A 452 39.72 -23.84 8.29
C GLN A 452 40.53 -23.30 7.09
N THR A 453 41.35 -24.14 6.46
CA THR A 453 42.28 -23.76 5.38
C THR A 453 41.92 -24.41 4.05
N GLY A 454 42.46 -23.88 2.93
CA GLY A 454 42.24 -24.43 1.58
C GLY A 454 40.78 -24.27 1.14
N GLU A 455 40.19 -25.34 0.63
CA GLU A 455 38.77 -25.36 0.19
C GLU A 455 37.75 -25.19 1.33
N HIS A 456 38.20 -25.10 2.59
CA HIS A 456 37.34 -25.03 3.78
C HIS A 456 37.44 -23.68 4.51
N VAL A 457 37.97 -22.63 3.87
CA VAL A 457 37.97 -21.29 4.45
C VAL A 457 36.55 -20.80 4.72
N MET A 458 36.34 -20.17 5.88
CA MET A 458 35.05 -19.58 6.20
C MET A 458 34.87 -18.26 5.47
N ILE A 459 33.73 -18.10 4.80
CA ILE A 459 33.31 -16.84 4.21
C ILE A 459 32.12 -16.32 5.01
N GLY A 460 32.35 -15.29 5.81
CA GLY A 460 31.29 -14.54 6.49
C GLY A 460 30.82 -13.39 5.60
N GLY A 461 29.58 -13.43 5.13
CA GLY A 461 28.98 -12.38 4.31
C GLY A 461 27.76 -11.75 4.98
N PHE A 462 27.52 -10.49 4.67
CA PHE A 462 26.24 -9.83 4.93
C PHE A 462 25.91 -8.97 3.71
N ILE A 463 24.61 -8.77 3.47
CA ILE A 463 24.12 -7.94 2.37
C ILE A 463 23.56 -6.65 2.98
N VAL A 464 24.03 -5.50 2.48
CA VAL A 464 23.49 -4.20 2.84
C VAL A 464 22.56 -3.74 1.73
N GLN A 465 21.27 -3.59 2.03
CA GLN A 465 20.25 -3.12 1.08
C GLN A 465 19.72 -1.73 1.46
N GLY A 466 19.15 -1.01 0.50
CA GLY A 466 18.57 0.34 0.66
C GLY A 466 19.38 1.44 -0.02
N SER A 467 18.75 2.60 -0.26
CA SER A 467 19.31 3.71 -1.05
C SER A 467 20.15 4.72 -0.24
N GLY A 468 20.05 4.72 1.09
CA GLY A 468 20.80 5.64 1.97
C GLY A 468 22.18 5.13 2.38
N PRO A 469 23.15 6.02 2.67
CA PRO A 469 24.47 5.63 3.18
C PRO A 469 24.34 4.96 4.55
N LYS A 470 24.98 3.79 4.73
CA LYS A 470 24.95 3.03 5.99
C LYS A 470 26.34 2.92 6.59
N ARG A 471 26.46 3.26 7.87
CA ARG A 471 27.70 3.06 8.63
C ARG A 471 27.69 1.66 9.23
N VAL A 472 28.74 0.89 8.95
CA VAL A 472 28.92 -0.47 9.47
C VAL A 472 30.21 -0.55 10.27
N ILE A 473 30.19 -1.35 11.34
CA ILE A 473 31.39 -1.79 12.06
C ILE A 473 31.48 -3.30 11.87
N ILE A 474 32.55 -3.75 11.24
CA ILE A 474 32.87 -5.17 11.11
C ILE A 474 34.04 -5.44 12.05
N ARG A 475 33.89 -6.41 12.95
CA ARG A 475 34.94 -6.81 13.88
C ARG A 475 35.08 -8.33 13.87
N ALA A 476 36.31 -8.80 13.70
CA ALA A 476 36.66 -10.18 14.00
C ALA A 476 37.35 -10.24 15.37
N ILE A 477 36.97 -11.21 16.20
CA ILE A 477 37.50 -11.38 17.57
C ILE A 477 38.01 -12.81 17.69
N GLY A 478 39.28 -12.95 18.09
CA GLY A 478 39.97 -14.23 18.20
C GLY A 478 40.49 -14.46 19.61
N PRO A 479 41.68 -13.97 19.99
CA PRO A 479 42.29 -14.27 21.29
C PRO A 479 41.39 -13.96 22.50
N GLU A 480 40.63 -12.86 22.44
CA GLU A 480 39.71 -12.44 23.50
C GLU A 480 38.53 -13.41 23.71
N LEU A 481 38.26 -14.35 22.80
CA LEU A 481 37.20 -15.36 22.99
C LEU A 481 37.59 -16.43 24.02
N THR A 482 38.88 -16.65 24.25
CA THR A 482 39.38 -17.65 25.21
C THR A 482 38.92 -17.35 26.64
N GLN A 483 38.85 -16.07 27.03
CA GLN A 483 38.37 -15.65 28.35
C GLN A 483 36.88 -15.95 28.57
N PHE A 484 36.12 -16.18 27.49
CA PHE A 484 34.71 -16.57 27.52
C PHE A 484 34.53 -18.09 27.38
N GLY A 485 35.59 -18.87 27.57
CA GLY A 485 35.55 -20.33 27.54
C GLY A 485 35.46 -20.92 26.13
N ILE A 486 35.84 -20.16 25.10
CA ILE A 486 35.80 -20.64 23.71
C ILE A 486 37.14 -21.29 23.37
N PRO A 487 37.18 -22.63 23.20
CA PRO A 487 38.39 -23.32 22.81
C PRO A 487 38.74 -23.00 21.34
N ASP A 488 40.03 -23.13 21.00
CA ASP A 488 40.55 -23.02 19.63
C ASP A 488 40.22 -21.69 18.91
N ALA A 489 40.19 -20.59 19.67
CA ALA A 489 40.00 -19.27 19.09
C ALA A 489 41.17 -18.87 18.17
N LEU A 490 40.86 -18.26 17.02
CA LEU A 490 41.87 -17.86 16.03
C LEU A 490 42.85 -16.85 16.64
N ALA A 491 44.16 -17.12 16.54
CA ALA A 491 45.18 -16.32 17.22
C ALA A 491 45.35 -14.89 16.66
N ASN A 492 45.09 -14.69 15.37
CA ASN A 492 45.20 -13.39 14.72
C ASN A 492 44.18 -13.27 13.58
N PRO A 493 42.91 -12.97 13.88
CA PRO A 493 41.90 -12.79 12.85
C PRO A 493 42.19 -11.54 12.02
N THR A 494 42.22 -11.69 10.70
CA THR A 494 42.33 -10.58 9.74
C THR A 494 41.05 -10.55 8.89
N LEU A 495 40.44 -9.37 8.77
CA LEU A 495 39.27 -9.11 7.92
C LEU A 495 39.69 -8.67 6.53
#